data_AF-X1USV1-F1
#
_entry.id   AF-X1USV1-F1
#
_cell.length_a   1.000
_cell.length_b   1.000
_cell.length_c   1.000
_cell.angle_alpha   90.00
_cell.angle_beta   90.00
_cell.angle_gamma   90.00
#
_symmetry.space_group_name_H-M   'P 1'
#
loop_
_entity.id
_entity.type
_entity.pdbx_description
1 polymer ?
#
loop_
_entity_poly.entity_id
_entity_poly.type
_entity_poly.pdbx_seq_one_letter_code
_entity_poly.pdbx_strand_id
1 'polypeptide(L)' 'ASIIAKVSRDHLMKELDGTYPGYGLAQHKGYGTKGHLACLRRLGPSFIHRQSFRPVKDIIYQEK' A
#
# COMPACT_ATOMS: atom_id res chain seq x y z
N ALA A 1 11.37 15.69 -5.82
CA ALA A 1 10.08 15.32 -6.44
C ALA A 1 9.28 16.59 -6.69
N SER A 2 8.61 16.72 -7.83
CA SER A 2 7.77 17.89 -8.12
C SER A 2 6.63 18.01 -7.11
N ILE A 3 6.32 19.25 -6.69
CA ILE A 3 5.20 19.56 -5.78
C ILE A 3 3.89 19.02 -6.37
N ILE A 4 3.66 19.25 -7.66
CA ILE A 4 2.46 18.79 -8.37
C ILE A 4 2.35 17.27 -8.30
N ALA A 5 3.44 16.55 -8.60
CA ALA A 5 3.44 15.10 -8.57
C ALA A 5 3.15 14.54 -7.17
N LYS A 6 3.65 15.20 -6.10
CA LYS A 6 3.38 14.77 -4.72
C LYS A 6 1.93 14.98 -4.31
N VAL A 7 1.36 16.14 -4.63
CA VAL A 7 -0.04 16.48 -4.30
C VAL A 7 -0.98 15.51 -5.02
N SER A 8 -0.79 15.29 -6.32
CA SER A 8 -1.63 14.35 -7.08
C SER A 8 -1.56 12.93 -6.52
N ARG A 9 -0.36 12.44 -6.18
CA ARG A 9 -0.22 11.10 -5.58
C ARG A 9 -0.89 11.01 -4.21
N ASP A 10 -0.83 12.05 -3.40
CA ASP A 10 -1.42 12.02 -2.06
C ASP A 10 -2.94 12.00 -2.08
N HIS A 11 -3.56 12.64 -3.09
CA HIS A 11 -5.00 12.57 -3.34
C HIS A 11 -5.40 11.17 -3.80
N LEU A 12 -4.70 10.60 -4.79
CA LEU A 12 -4.94 9.23 -5.25
C LEU A 12 -4.88 8.22 -4.11
N MET A 13 -3.91 8.33 -3.21
CA MET A 13 -3.79 7.41 -2.06
C MET A 13 -4.94 7.57 -1.05
N LYS A 14 -5.58 8.74 -0.95
CA LYS A 14 -6.78 8.93 -0.12
C LYS A 14 -7.99 8.29 -0.77
N GLU A 15 -8.15 8.44 -2.08
CA GLU A 15 -9.24 7.79 -2.83
C GLU A 15 -9.15 6.26 -2.76
N LEU A 16 -7.94 5.72 -2.96
CA LEU A 16 -7.70 4.28 -2.86
C LEU A 16 -7.91 3.73 -1.45
N ASP A 17 -7.76 4.54 -0.40
CA ASP A 17 -8.08 4.11 0.97
C ASP A 17 -9.58 3.84 1.15
N GLY A 18 -10.44 4.59 0.43
CA GLY A 18 -11.87 4.33 0.37
C GLY A 18 -12.21 3.06 -0.40
N THR A 19 -11.52 2.79 -1.51
CA THR A 19 -11.73 1.58 -2.33
C THR A 19 -11.16 0.32 -1.67
N TYR A 20 -10.04 0.44 -0.95
CA TYR A 20 -9.34 -0.64 -0.25
C TYR A 20 -9.26 -0.33 1.24
N PRO A 21 -10.39 -0.41 1.97
CA PRO A 21 -10.43 -0.07 3.39
C PRO A 21 -9.58 -1.03 4.21
N GLY A 22 -9.00 -0.52 5.30
CA GLY A 22 -8.22 -1.32 6.26
C GLY A 22 -6.73 -1.42 5.96
N TYR A 23 -6.25 -0.92 4.81
CA TYR A 23 -4.81 -0.82 4.53
C TYR A 23 -4.16 0.44 5.10
N GLY A 24 -4.91 1.54 5.28
CA GLY A 24 -4.38 2.80 5.83
C GLY A 24 -3.59 3.64 4.80
N LEU A 25 -3.90 3.47 3.51
CA LEU A 25 -3.22 4.12 2.38
C LEU A 25 -3.27 5.63 2.48
N ALA A 26 -4.34 6.19 3.05
CA ALA A 26 -4.48 7.63 3.27
C ALA A 26 -3.40 8.18 4.22
N GLN A 27 -2.88 7.39 5.17
CA GLN A 27 -1.88 7.81 6.14
C GLN A 27 -0.46 7.66 5.60
N HIS A 28 -0.10 6.46 5.14
CA HIS A 28 1.28 6.14 4.75
C HIS A 28 1.52 6.17 3.23
N LYS A 29 0.52 6.51 2.41
CA LYS A 29 0.67 6.75 0.95
C LYS A 29 1.32 5.60 0.18
N GLY A 30 1.08 4.37 0.63
CA GLY A 30 1.67 3.16 0.05
C GLY A 30 3.14 2.89 0.43
N TYR A 31 3.79 3.71 1.27
CA TYR A 31 5.11 3.39 1.81
C TYR A 31 5.05 2.18 2.74
N GLY A 32 6.11 1.36 2.76
CA GLY A 32 6.25 0.15 3.57
C GLY A 32 6.49 0.42 5.05
N THR A 33 5.63 1.22 5.68
CA THR A 33 5.68 1.49 7.11
C THR A 33 5.30 0.24 7.90
N LYS A 34 5.65 0.19 9.20
CA LYS A 34 5.25 -0.92 10.09
C LYS A 34 3.73 -1.16 10.07
N GLY A 35 2.93 -0.09 10.05
CA GLY A 35 1.48 -0.18 9.95
C GLY A 35 1.02 -0.82 8.64
N HIS A 36 1.59 -0.39 7.51
CA HIS A 36 1.24 -0.97 6.20
C HIS A 36 1.62 -2.44 6.11
N LEU A 37 2.81 -2.83 6.61
CA LEU A 37 3.24 -4.23 6.62
C LEU A 37 2.35 -5.09 7.53
N ALA A 38 1.85 -4.56 8.64
CA ALA A 38 0.90 -5.25 9.49
C ALA A 38 -0.44 -5.47 8.77
N CYS A 39 -0.96 -4.46 8.08
CA CYS A 39 -2.17 -4.59 7.26
C CYS A 39 -1.99 -5.60 6.12
N LEU A 40 -0.85 -5.58 5.43
CA LEU A 40 -0.51 -6.54 4.37
C LEU A 40 -0.46 -7.98 4.87
N ARG A 41 0.05 -8.22 6.08
CA ARG A 41 0.04 -9.56 6.69
C ARG A 41 -1.36 -10.00 7.13
N ARG A 42 -2.23 -9.06 7.51
CA ARG A 42 -3.58 -9.35 8.00
C ARG A 42 -4.60 -9.53 6.88
N LEU A 43 -4.51 -8.71 5.83
CA LEU A 43 -5.47 -8.65 4.72
C LEU A 43 -4.95 -9.31 3.44
N GLY A 44 -3.67 -9.67 3.39
CA GLY A 44 -2.97 -10.00 2.15
C GLY A 44 -2.63 -8.75 1.33
N PRO A 45 -1.93 -8.90 0.19
CA PRO A 45 -1.73 -7.82 -0.77
C PRO A 45 -2.92 -7.67 -1.72
N SER A 46 -3.27 -6.42 -2.03
CA SER A 46 -4.31 -6.09 -3.02
C SER A 46 -3.74 -5.86 -4.43
N PHE A 47 -4.61 -5.71 -5.42
CA PHE A 47 -4.21 -5.48 -6.83
C PHE A 47 -3.38 -4.21 -7.06
N ILE A 48 -3.53 -3.20 -6.21
CA ILE A 48 -2.74 -1.95 -6.31
C ILE A 48 -1.34 -2.08 -5.72
N HIS A 49 -1.06 -3.17 -4.99
CA HIS A 49 0.27 -3.42 -4.43
C HIS A 49 1.21 -3.94 -5.51
N ARG A 50 2.43 -3.39 -5.52
CA ARG A 50 3.47 -3.82 -6.44
C ARG A 50 4.01 -5.18 -6.01
N GLN A 51 3.57 -6.24 -6.68
CA GLN A 51 3.93 -7.63 -6.36
C GLN A 51 5.43 -7.92 -6.47
N SER A 52 6.16 -7.16 -7.30
CA SER A 52 7.61 -7.28 -7.43
C SER A 52 8.38 -6.75 -6.22
N PHE A 53 7.76 -5.96 -5.34
CA PHE A 53 8.43 -5.38 -4.18
C PHE A 53 8.59 -6.46 -3.11
N ARG A 54 9.82 -6.61 -2.59
CA ARG A 54 10.20 -7.64 -1.61
C ARG A 54 9.15 -7.90 -0.52
N PRO A 55 8.63 -6.92 0.24
CA PRO A 55 7.65 -7.23 1.31
C PRO A 55 6.33 -7.81 0.80
N VAL A 56 5.90 -7.42 -0.41
CA VAL A 56 4.68 -7.95 -1.02
C VAL A 56 4.96 -9.33 -1.61
N LYS A 57 6.11 -9.48 -2.28
CA LYS A 57 6.60 -10.74 -2.81
C LYS A 57 6.67 -11.80 -1.71
N ASP A 58 7.34 -11.49 -0.61
CA ASP A 58 7.52 -12.41 0.50
C ASP A 58 6.16 -12.89 1.01
N ILE A 59 5.16 -12.01 1.17
CA ILE A 59 3.81 -12.42 1.60
C ILE A 59 3.13 -13.34 0.58
N ILE A 60 3.23 -13.05 -0.73
CA ILE A 60 2.64 -13.88 -1.79
C ILE A 60 3.28 -15.28 -1.84
N TYR A 61 4.60 -15.37 -1.64
CA TYR A 61 5.33 -16.64 -1.75
C TYR A 61 5.45 -17.41 -0.43
N GLN A 62 5.17 -16.78 0.72
CA GLN A 62 5.17 -17.42 2.05
C GLN A 62 3.82 -18.08 2.39
N GLU A 63 2.75 -17.87 1.61
CA GLU A 63 1.51 -18.66 1.71
C GLU A 63 1.59 -20.01 0.96
N LYS A 64 2.73 -20.70 1.08
CA LYS A 64 2.91 -22.10 0.71
C LYS A 64 3.49 -22.86 1.89
#